data_AF-A0A4U5TVP3-F1
#
_entry.id   AF-A0A4U5TVP3-F1
#
_cell.length_a   1.000
_cell.length_b   1.000
_cell.length_c   1.000
_cell.angle_alpha   90.00
_cell.angle_beta   90.00
_cell.angle_gamma   90.00
#
_symmetry.space_group_name_H-M   'P 1'
#
loop_
_entity.id
_entity.type
_entity.pdbx_description
1 polymer ?
#
loop_
_entity_poly.entity_id
_entity_poly.type
_entity_poly.pdbx_seq_one_letter_code
_entity_poly.pdbx_strand_id
1 'polypeptide(L)'
;MATVVSPFVLGKLLDLFTQWDWSTYLADYGKATCKYLRVNPHTALALLEKMKETSRKNNVFAQFRKTDRDRQKLIDTVIKQLRNLIAQHHT
;
A
#
# COMPACT_ATOMS: atom_id res chain seq x y z
N MET A 1 16.58 -6.21 -21.63
CA MET A 1 17.22 -5.95 -20.32
C MET A 1 16.20 -6.19 -19.22
N ALA A 2 16.11 -7.44 -18.74
CA ALA A 2 15.20 -7.81 -17.67
C ALA A 2 15.84 -7.39 -16.34
N THR A 3 15.29 -6.36 -15.70
CA THR A 3 15.71 -5.94 -14.37
C THR A 3 15.44 -7.09 -13.41
N VAL A 4 16.51 -7.73 -12.94
CA VAL A 4 16.47 -8.73 -11.87
C VAL A 4 15.77 -8.11 -10.66
N VAL A 5 14.50 -8.45 -10.48
CA VAL A 5 13.71 -8.09 -9.32
C VAL A 5 14.36 -8.80 -8.14
N SER A 6 15.22 -8.10 -7.42
CA SER A 6 15.98 -8.64 -6.29
C SER A 6 15.01 -9.28 -5.29
N PRO A 7 15.18 -10.56 -4.92
CA PRO A 7 14.22 -11.34 -4.12
C PRO A 7 13.97 -10.77 -2.70
N PHE A 8 14.79 -9.83 -2.24
CA PHE A 8 14.65 -9.16 -0.95
C PHE A 8 13.60 -8.04 -0.91
N VAL A 9 13.20 -7.48 -2.05
CA VAL A 9 12.25 -6.35 -2.11
C VAL A 9 10.82 -6.80 -1.83
N LEU A 10 10.48 -8.02 -2.28
CA LEU A 10 9.15 -8.59 -2.15
C LEU A 10 8.80 -8.92 -0.69
N GLY A 11 9.77 -9.40 0.09
CA GLY A 11 9.55 -9.73 1.51
C GLY A 11 9.20 -8.51 2.37
N LYS A 12 9.77 -7.34 2.05
CA LYS A 12 9.50 -6.10 2.81
C LYS A 12 8.13 -5.52 2.49
N LEU A 13 7.73 -5.57 1.23
CA LEU A 13 6.37 -5.21 0.84
C LEU A 13 5.34 -6.20 1.41
N LEU A 14 5.67 -7.50 1.45
CA LEU A 14 4.81 -8.51 2.05
C LEU A 14 4.65 -8.30 3.56
N ASP A 15 5.73 -7.98 4.27
CA ASP A 15 5.70 -7.67 5.70
C ASP A 15 4.83 -6.45 6.01
N LEU A 16 5.01 -5.36 5.26
CA LEU A 16 4.17 -4.16 5.34
C LEU A 16 2.70 -4.46 5.10
N PHE A 17 2.42 -5.30 4.11
CA PHE A 17 1.07 -5.69 3.73
C PHE A 17 0.41 -6.60 4.77
N THR A 18 1.16 -7.54 5.34
CA THR A 18 0.68 -8.46 6.37
C THR A 18 0.46 -7.73 7.70
N GLN A 19 1.36 -6.82 8.09
CA GLN A 19 1.24 -6.03 9.32
C GLN A 19 0.29 -4.83 9.17
N TRP A 20 -0.04 -4.44 7.94
CA TRP A 20 -0.89 -3.30 7.63
C TRP A 20 -0.32 -1.95 8.12
N ASP A 21 1.00 -1.86 8.26
CA ASP A 21 1.73 -0.70 8.79
C ASP A 21 1.87 0.47 7.79
N TRP A 22 0.83 0.71 6.97
CA TRP A 22 0.82 1.75 5.95
C TRP A 22 1.02 3.15 6.53
N SER A 23 0.53 3.42 7.73
CA SER A 23 0.72 4.68 8.43
C SER A 23 2.20 4.95 8.73
N THR A 24 2.92 3.94 9.24
CA THR A 24 4.36 4.01 9.49
C THR A 24 5.13 4.16 8.20
N TYR A 25 4.75 3.41 7.17
CA TYR A 25 5.33 3.52 5.83
C TYR A 25 5.23 4.94 5.27
N LEU A 26 4.04 5.55 5.29
CA LEU A 26 3.81 6.90 4.79
C LEU A 26 4.51 7.97 5.63
N ALA A 27 4.51 7.82 6.96
CA ALA A 27 5.11 8.79 7.88
C ALA A 27 6.64 8.77 7.85
N ASP A 28 7.25 7.63 7.56
CA ASP A 28 8.69 7.54 7.39
C ASP A 28 9.12 7.78 5.95
N TYR A 29 8.26 7.60 4.94
CA TYR A 29 8.59 7.73 3.53
C TYR A 29 9.46 8.98 3.24
N GLY A 30 10.68 8.76 2.74
CA GLY A 30 11.67 9.81 2.49
C GLY A 30 12.73 10.01 3.58
N LYS A 31 12.59 9.38 4.75
CA LYS A 31 13.63 9.36 5.79
C LYS A 31 14.63 8.23 5.54
N ALA A 32 15.90 8.49 5.84
CA ALA A 32 16.98 7.50 5.72
C ALA A 32 16.79 6.24 6.61
N THR A 33 15.96 6.33 7.66
CA THR A 33 15.64 5.23 8.59
C THR A 33 14.46 4.35 8.15
N CYS A 34 13.88 4.59 6.98
CA CYS A 34 12.74 3.84 6.48
C CYS A 34 12.99 2.32 6.42
N LYS A 35 12.26 1.55 7.24
CA LYS A 35 12.22 0.08 7.20
C LYS A 35 11.80 -0.47 5.81
N TYR A 36 11.08 0.32 5.02
CA TYR A 36 10.46 -0.04 3.75
C TYR A 36 10.93 0.84 2.57
N LEU A 37 12.09 1.51 2.67
CA LEU A 37 12.59 2.49 1.69
C LEU A 37 12.63 1.98 0.23
N ARG A 38 12.79 0.66 0.04
CA ARG A 38 12.85 0.02 -1.29
C ARG A 38 11.48 -0.40 -1.84
N VAL A 39 10.41 -0.20 -1.09
CA VAL A 39 9.07 -0.54 -1.57
C VAL A 39 8.67 0.50 -2.60
N ASN A 40 8.46 0.05 -3.84
CA ASN A 40 8.06 0.94 -4.91
C ASN A 40 6.63 1.44 -4.65
N PRO A 41 6.38 2.76 -4.62
CA PRO A 41 5.05 3.30 -4.40
C PRO A 41 4.08 2.89 -5.51
N HIS A 42 4.57 2.69 -6.74
CA HIS A 42 3.78 2.12 -7.84
C HIS A 42 3.28 0.70 -7.55
N THR A 43 4.12 -0.16 -6.98
CA THR A 43 3.74 -1.54 -6.64
C THR A 43 2.77 -1.57 -5.46
N ALA A 44 3.01 -0.75 -4.44
CA ALA A 44 2.09 -0.58 -3.31
C ALA A 44 0.72 -0.09 -3.77
N LEU A 45 0.69 0.89 -4.68
CA LEU A 45 -0.55 1.41 -5.28
C LEU A 45 -1.34 0.31 -6.00
N ALA A 46 -0.69 -0.42 -6.92
CA ALA A 46 -1.34 -1.49 -7.68
C ALA A 46 -1.93 -2.58 -6.78
N LEU A 47 -1.27 -2.91 -5.68
CA LEU A 47 -1.76 -3.88 -4.70
C LEU A 47 -2.94 -3.36 -3.89
N LEU A 48 -2.90 -2.11 -3.44
CA LEU A 48 -4.00 -1.49 -2.71
C LEU A 48 -5.24 -1.33 -3.59
N GLU A 49 -5.07 -0.96 -4.86
CA GLU A 49 -6.15 -0.94 -5.85
C GLU A 49 -6.78 -2.33 -6.01
N LYS A 50 -5.95 -3.37 -6.10
CA LYS A 50 -6.43 -4.75 -6.18
C LYS A 50 -7.18 -5.18 -4.91
N MET A 51 -6.72 -4.80 -3.73
CA MET A 51 -7.44 -5.04 -2.48
C MET A 51 -8.76 -4.29 -2.39
N LYS A 52 -8.82 -3.04 -2.86
CA LYS A 52 -10.08 -2.27 -2.96
C LYS A 52 -11.08 -2.98 -3.88
N GLU A 53 -10.62 -3.50 -5.01
CA GLU A 53 -11.44 -4.25 -5.98
C GLU A 53 -11.99 -5.55 -5.35
N THR A 54 -11.13 -6.32 -4.67
CA THR A 54 -11.53 -7.56 -3.97
C THR A 54 -12.52 -7.27 -2.84
N SER A 55 -12.30 -6.20 -2.08
CA SER A 55 -13.19 -5.81 -0.98
C SER A 55 -14.57 -5.36 -1.48
N ARG A 56 -14.65 -4.66 -2.62
CA ARG A 56 -15.93 -4.31 -3.27
C ARG A 56 -16.72 -5.55 -3.71
N LYS A 57 -16.03 -6.59 -4.24
CA LYS A 57 -16.67 -7.86 -4.59
C LYS A 57 -17.19 -8.64 -3.38
N ASN A 58 -16.52 -8.56 -2.23
CA ASN A 58 -16.98 -9.15 -0.97
C ASN A 58 -18.04 -8.29 -0.23
N ASN A 59 -18.30 -7.06 -0.68
CA ASN A 59 -19.09 -6.06 0.05
C ASN A 59 -20.57 -6.43 0.19
N VAL A 60 -21.09 -7.30 -0.68
CA VAL A 60 -22.48 -7.80 -0.61
C VAL A 60 -22.78 -8.54 0.71
N PHE A 61 -21.77 -9.02 1.44
CA PHE A 61 -21.90 -9.61 2.77
C PHE A 61 -21.29 -8.76 3.91
N ALA A 62 -20.51 -7.70 3.59
CA ALA A 62 -19.70 -6.97 4.56
C ALA A 62 -20.43 -5.78 5.22
N GLN A 63 -21.65 -5.45 4.78
CA GLN A 63 -22.44 -4.30 5.24
C GLN A 63 -22.73 -4.31 6.76
N PHE A 64 -22.44 -5.42 7.45
CA PHE A 64 -22.62 -5.59 8.90
C PHE A 64 -21.36 -5.45 9.78
N ARG A 65 -20.14 -5.30 9.25
CA ARG A 65 -18.92 -5.27 10.10
C ARG A 65 -18.18 -3.93 10.05
N LYS A 66 -18.25 -3.19 11.16
CA LYS A 66 -17.61 -1.87 11.38
C LYS A 66 -16.11 -1.87 11.02
N THR A 67 -15.40 -2.97 11.31
CA THR A 67 -13.97 -3.17 11.03
C THR A 67 -13.61 -3.11 9.55
N ASP A 68 -14.50 -3.55 8.66
CA ASP A 68 -14.22 -3.59 7.22
C ASP A 68 -14.25 -2.18 6.60
N ARG A 69 -15.15 -1.32 7.11
CA ARG A 69 -15.25 0.09 6.68
C ARG A 69 -14.03 0.90 7.02
N ASP A 70 -13.50 0.79 8.24
CA ASP A 70 -12.26 1.49 8.63
C ASP A 70 -11.07 1.03 7.80
N ARG A 71 -10.99 -0.27 7.53
CA ARG A 71 -9.96 -0.83 6.66
C ARG A 71 -10.05 -0.27 5.23
N GLN A 72 -11.26 -0.17 4.67
CA GLN A 72 -11.47 0.43 3.34
C GLN A 72 -11.13 1.92 3.29
N LYS A 73 -11.47 2.68 4.34
CA LYS A 73 -11.07 4.10 4.46
C LYS A 73 -9.56 4.27 4.51
N LEU A 74 -8.86 3.40 5.23
CA LEU A 74 -7.40 3.35 5.25
C LEU A 74 -6.86 3.10 3.84
N ILE A 75 -7.36 2.07 3.13
CA ILE A 75 -6.91 1.77 1.75
C ILE A 75 -7.09 2.98 0.85
N ASP A 76 -8.25 3.62 0.87
CA ASP A 76 -8.54 4.77 0.00
C ASP A 76 -7.64 5.96 0.32
N THR A 77 -7.39 6.22 1.61
CA THR A 77 -6.50 7.27 2.08
C THR A 77 -5.06 7.00 1.64
N VAL A 78 -4.55 5.78 1.84
CA VAL A 78 -3.18 5.39 1.47
C VAL A 78 -2.98 5.45 -0.04
N ILE A 79 -3.95 4.98 -0.84
CA ILE A 79 -3.94 5.11 -2.32
C ILE A 79 -3.79 6.57 -2.73
N LYS A 80 -4.60 7.46 -2.15
CA LYS A 80 -4.57 8.89 -2.47
C LYS A 80 -3.23 9.51 -2.10
N GLN A 81 -2.68 9.18 -0.93
CA GLN A 81 -1.37 9.65 -0.52
C GLN A 81 -0.26 9.12 -1.43
N LEU A 82 -0.25 7.83 -1.74
CA LEU A 82 0.72 7.22 -2.68
C LEU A 82 0.68 7.88 -4.05
N ARG A 83 -0.51 8.12 -4.62
CA ARG A 83 -0.64 8.81 -5.91
C ARG A 83 -0.05 10.22 -5.87
N ASN A 84 -0.34 10.96 -4.81
CA ASN A 84 0.21 12.31 -4.64
C ASN A 84 1.73 12.27 -4.49
N LEU A 85 2.25 11.28 -3.77
CA LEU A 85 3.68 11.07 -3.57
C LEU A 85 4.40 10.74 -4.88
N ILE A 86 3.82 9.85 -5.70
CA ILE A 86 4.34 9.50 -7.03
C ILE A 86 4.34 10.75 -7.94
N ALA A 87 3.26 11.53 -7.91
CA ALA A 87 3.14 12.76 -8.71
C ALA A 87 4.17 13.82 -8.29
N GLN A 88 4.40 13.99 -6.98
CA GLN A 88 5.39 14.92 -6.45
C GLN A 88 6.85 14.51 -6.73
N HIS A 89 7.13 13.21 -6.81
CA HIS A 89 8.49 12.71 -7.10
C HIS A 89 8.83 12.70 -8.61
N HIS A 90 7.90 13.11 -9.49
CA HIS A 90 8.12 13.15 -10.94
C HIS A 90 8.38 14.57 -11.51
N THR A 91 8.48 15.58 -10.65
CA THR A 91 8.92 16.95 -10.97
C THR A 91 10.32 17.20 -10.44
#